data_AF-F4EXF2-F1
#
_entry.id   AF-F4EXF2-F1
#
_cell.length_a   1.000
_cell.length_b   1.000
_cell.length_c   1.000
_cell.angle_alpha   90.00
_cell.angle_beta   90.00
_cell.angle_gamma   90.00
#
_symmetry.space_group_name_H-M   'P 1'
#
loop_
_entity.id
_entity.type
_entity.pdbx_description
1 polymer ?
#
loop_
_entity_poly.entity_id
_entity_poly.type
_entity_poly.pdbx_seq_one_letter_code
_entity_poly.pdbx_strand_id
1 'polypeptide(L)'
;MRFYKKRTALLALAFAALSATAFAADGADSFSDVPKDHWSYEALDYLAKNGVIEGYTDGTFQGNRTMSRYEMAAITARAMQASNLDIGARSVLEKLEKEYGSELAALRAQVEQNTEDIRKNREAIERFKVHGFVRTQYDYDKNTDADTLDRSANRFYMDLRLDMKVNDIWTVKAQSETNRHYNNGHLRSENALGTDTWQQTWSGHDGNFQRIWVEAQQDGRWLNLGRAWRGLGFQNVLFGNESDGFQFGIPIKGTNLTASGFWMASTGAGNKESLYGVGLWGAVGHNFDINVAYARSSLGKNESYTSGLIDHYEADPVTHRVFPVYRDNDRTNPRSYGYVVSAATNVAKNVRVIGDYVQTDADEQNKSVALRLNYKGTKLDDVGSFGVYARYVRYGANGWLAGDDEWGSTWNGTKGWIVGFKYVPWKNVEWETLFSRQKRDYGTSAEYNRSLLRTQLDYHF
;
A
#
# COMPACT_ATOMS: atom_id res chain seq x y z
N MET A 1 0.52 3.33 39.93
CA MET A 1 1.27 2.35 39.13
C MET A 1 2.73 2.35 39.59
N ARG A 2 3.15 1.33 40.34
CA ARG A 2 4.53 1.21 40.86
C ARG A 2 5.43 0.67 39.75
N PHE A 3 6.36 1.51 39.27
CA PHE A 3 7.38 1.13 38.30
C PHE A 3 8.39 0.15 38.92
N TYR A 4 8.55 -1.02 38.29
CA TYR A 4 9.58 -2.00 38.60
C TYR A 4 10.97 -1.43 38.29
N LYS A 5 11.66 -0.94 39.32
CA LYS A 5 13.12 -0.85 39.34
C LYS A 5 13.68 -2.25 39.59
N LYS A 6 14.39 -2.82 38.61
CA LYS A 6 15.49 -3.82 38.71
C LYS A 6 15.53 -4.68 37.42
N ARG A 7 16.03 -4.12 36.32
CA ARG A 7 16.55 -4.86 35.16
C ARG A 7 17.61 -4.00 34.46
N THR A 8 18.82 -3.96 35.04
CA THR A 8 20.01 -3.37 34.40
C THR A 8 21.13 -4.37 34.56
N ALA A 9 21.19 -5.31 33.62
CA ALA A 9 22.34 -6.11 33.18
C ALA A 9 21.78 -7.12 32.16
N LEU A 10 22.57 -7.47 31.15
CA LEU A 10 22.29 -8.47 30.09
C LEU A 10 21.59 -7.90 28.85
N LEU A 11 22.25 -6.93 28.21
CA LEU A 11 21.94 -6.47 26.86
C LEU A 11 23.07 -6.73 25.84
N ALA A 12 23.95 -7.71 26.11
CA ALA A 12 25.13 -7.98 25.25
C ALA A 12 25.23 -9.42 24.72
N LEU A 13 24.40 -10.37 25.15
CA LEU A 13 24.52 -11.78 24.74
C LEU A 13 23.44 -12.27 23.75
N ALA A 14 22.52 -11.39 23.34
CA ALA A 14 21.46 -11.72 22.37
C ALA A 14 21.83 -11.39 20.89
N PHE A 15 23.03 -10.86 20.63
CA PHE A 15 23.47 -10.55 19.26
C PHE A 15 24.16 -11.71 18.52
N ALA A 16 24.31 -12.87 19.17
CA ALA A 16 25.10 -14.00 18.64
C ALA A 16 24.26 -15.10 17.95
N ALA A 17 23.06 -14.79 17.45
CA ALA A 17 22.21 -15.78 16.77
C ALA A 17 21.87 -15.48 15.29
N LEU A 18 22.36 -14.37 14.71
CA LEU A 18 22.24 -14.10 13.27
C LEU A 18 23.38 -13.19 12.79
N SER A 19 24.55 -13.79 12.55
CA SER A 19 25.57 -13.22 11.65
C SER A 19 26.47 -14.33 11.12
N ALA A 20 25.86 -15.26 10.37
CA ALA A 20 26.61 -16.07 9.42
C ALA A 20 26.96 -15.22 8.18
N THR A 21 27.83 -14.22 8.37
CA THR A 21 28.71 -13.70 7.32
C THR A 21 30.08 -13.53 7.94
N ALA A 22 30.79 -14.66 8.06
CA ALA A 22 32.23 -14.63 8.27
C ALA A 22 32.84 -13.96 7.03
N PHE A 23 33.24 -12.70 7.16
CA PHE A 23 34.24 -12.13 6.27
C PHE A 23 35.54 -12.90 6.57
N ALA A 24 35.83 -13.90 5.75
CA ALA A 24 37.16 -14.47 5.66
C ALA A 24 38.08 -13.40 5.04
N ALA A 25 38.63 -12.54 5.90
CA ALA A 25 39.80 -11.74 5.56
C ALA A 25 41.03 -12.61 5.85
N ASP A 26 41.53 -13.29 4.82
CA ASP A 26 42.77 -14.05 4.88
C ASP A 26 43.92 -13.06 5.12
N GLY A 27 44.47 -13.03 6.34
CA GLY A 27 45.69 -12.27 6.69
C GLY A 27 45.56 -11.17 7.75
N ALA A 28 44.38 -10.94 8.35
CA ALA A 28 44.26 -10.03 9.51
C ALA A 28 44.52 -10.76 10.83
N ASP A 29 45.23 -10.12 11.76
CA ASP A 29 45.46 -10.66 13.11
C ASP A 29 44.11 -10.75 13.85
N SER A 30 43.80 -11.92 14.44
CA SER A 30 42.48 -12.20 15.03
C SER A 30 42.13 -11.28 16.21
N PHE A 31 43.14 -10.79 16.95
CA PHE A 31 42.98 -9.90 18.10
C PHE A 31 44.07 -8.83 18.14
N SER A 32 43.71 -7.57 18.40
CA SER A 32 44.63 -6.43 18.37
C SER A 32 45.57 -6.34 19.58
N ASP A 33 45.24 -6.99 20.69
CA ASP A 33 45.99 -7.00 21.95
C ASP A 33 46.80 -8.29 22.18
N VAL A 34 46.89 -9.16 21.17
CA VAL A 34 47.67 -10.41 21.23
C VAL A 34 48.80 -10.36 20.20
N PRO A 35 50.04 -10.00 20.61
CA PRO A 35 51.21 -9.96 19.72
C PRO A 35 51.54 -11.34 19.11
N LYS A 36 52.14 -11.35 17.92
CA LYS A 36 52.51 -12.59 17.18
C LYS A 36 53.50 -13.49 17.91
N ASP A 37 54.34 -12.89 18.75
CA ASP A 37 55.32 -13.55 19.59
C ASP A 37 54.75 -13.98 20.95
N HIS A 38 53.47 -13.70 21.24
CA HIS A 38 52.81 -14.14 22.45
C HIS A 38 52.55 -15.65 22.41
N TRP A 39 52.82 -16.35 23.52
CA TRP A 39 52.71 -17.81 23.62
C TRP A 39 51.31 -18.37 23.25
N SER A 40 50.27 -17.56 23.40
CA SER A 40 48.88 -17.95 23.12
C SER A 40 48.41 -17.57 21.71
N TYR A 41 49.24 -16.86 20.92
CA TYR A 41 48.84 -16.29 19.63
C TYR A 41 48.29 -17.36 18.68
N GLU A 42 49.06 -18.42 18.42
CA GLU A 42 48.66 -19.48 17.48
C GLU A 42 47.37 -20.18 17.90
N ALA A 43 47.20 -20.44 19.21
CA ALA A 43 46.02 -21.10 19.74
C ALA A 43 44.76 -20.20 19.63
N LEU A 44 44.89 -18.92 19.98
CA LEU A 44 43.79 -17.97 19.90
C LEU A 44 43.39 -17.70 18.44
N ASP A 45 44.37 -17.56 17.55
CA ASP A 45 44.12 -17.39 16.11
C ASP A 45 43.42 -18.61 15.51
N TYR A 46 43.86 -19.83 15.87
CA TYR A 46 43.21 -21.07 15.45
C TYR A 46 41.76 -21.16 15.92
N LEU A 47 41.49 -20.88 17.20
CA LEU A 47 40.15 -20.96 17.76
C LEU A 47 39.22 -19.87 17.20
N ALA A 48 39.73 -18.66 16.97
CA ALA A 48 38.96 -17.57 16.37
C ALA A 48 38.57 -17.87 14.93
N LYS A 49 39.51 -18.36 14.11
CA LYS A 49 39.26 -18.77 12.72
C LYS A 49 38.26 -19.93 12.60
N ASN A 50 38.18 -20.78 13.61
CA ASN A 50 37.18 -21.85 13.68
C ASN A 50 35.86 -21.43 14.36
N GLY A 51 35.68 -20.13 14.69
CA GLY A 51 34.46 -19.61 15.31
C GLY A 51 34.21 -20.08 16.75
N VAL A 52 35.24 -20.60 17.43
CA VAL A 52 35.13 -21.13 18.79
C VAL A 52 35.20 -20.03 19.83
N ILE A 53 36.04 -19.02 19.60
CA ILE A 53 36.16 -17.82 20.43
C ILE A 53 35.88 -16.57 19.59
N GLU A 54 35.28 -15.57 20.22
CA GLU A 54 35.08 -14.24 19.64
C GLU A 54 35.66 -13.22 20.60
N GLY A 55 36.26 -12.16 20.06
CA GLY A 55 36.81 -11.05 20.84
C GLY A 55 35.73 -10.05 21.21
N TYR A 56 36.18 -8.92 21.76
CA TYR A 56 35.32 -7.79 22.07
C TYR A 56 35.05 -6.94 20.82
N THR A 57 34.04 -6.09 20.89
CA THR A 57 33.65 -5.19 19.80
C THR A 57 34.73 -4.19 19.39
N ASP A 58 35.75 -3.99 20.23
CA ASP A 58 36.94 -3.16 19.95
C ASP A 58 38.10 -3.97 19.30
N GLY A 59 37.89 -5.26 19.03
CA GLY A 59 38.87 -6.15 18.39
C GLY A 59 39.88 -6.79 19.35
N THR A 60 39.71 -6.67 20.67
CA THR A 60 40.61 -7.25 21.69
C THR A 60 40.17 -8.64 22.19
N PHE A 61 41.08 -9.41 22.80
CA PHE A 61 40.81 -10.67 23.51
C PHE A 61 40.73 -10.50 25.03
N GLN A 62 41.49 -9.55 25.60
CA GLN A 62 41.57 -9.24 27.04
C GLN A 62 42.02 -10.41 27.92
N GLY A 63 43.13 -11.07 27.57
CA GLY A 63 43.59 -12.31 28.21
C GLY A 63 43.89 -12.25 29.73
N ASN A 64 44.07 -11.06 30.31
CA ASN A 64 44.29 -10.89 31.76
C ASN A 64 43.00 -10.79 32.58
N ARG A 65 41.83 -10.79 31.92
CA ARG A 65 40.54 -10.71 32.61
C ARG A 65 40.11 -12.08 33.11
N THR A 66 39.56 -12.14 34.31
CA THR A 66 38.91 -13.34 34.81
C THR A 66 37.70 -13.71 33.95
N MET A 67 37.64 -14.96 33.49
CA MET A 67 36.54 -15.51 32.71
C MET A 67 35.48 -16.13 33.63
N SER A 68 34.20 -15.88 33.32
CA SER A 68 33.08 -16.51 34.00
C SER A 68 32.83 -17.94 33.50
N ARG A 69 32.21 -18.77 34.33
CA ARG A 69 31.83 -20.14 33.94
C ARG A 69 30.88 -20.18 32.74
N TYR A 70 30.01 -19.18 32.59
CA TYR A 70 29.13 -19.07 31.43
C TYR A 70 29.86 -18.71 30.14
N GLU A 71 30.90 -17.87 30.19
CA GLU A 71 31.75 -17.58 29.03
C GLU A 71 32.49 -18.83 28.57
N MET A 72 33.04 -19.61 29.51
CA MET A 72 33.69 -20.88 29.19
C MET A 72 32.69 -21.93 28.65
N ALA A 73 31.47 -21.98 29.19
CA ALA A 73 30.41 -22.84 28.67
C ALA A 73 30.01 -22.45 27.24
N ALA A 74 29.94 -21.15 26.92
CA ALA A 74 29.66 -20.67 25.56
C ALA A 74 30.75 -21.07 24.57
N ILE A 75 32.02 -20.92 24.94
CA ILE A 75 33.18 -21.38 24.15
C ILE A 75 33.10 -22.89 23.92
N THR A 76 32.79 -23.65 24.98
CA THR A 76 32.62 -25.11 24.90
C THR A 76 31.49 -25.48 23.94
N ALA A 77 30.33 -24.82 24.01
CA ALA A 77 29.21 -25.06 23.12
C ALA A 77 29.55 -24.79 21.64
N ARG A 78 30.31 -23.73 21.36
CA ARG A 78 30.77 -23.40 20.00
C ARG A 78 31.78 -24.41 19.49
N ALA A 79 32.73 -24.80 20.33
CA ALA A 79 33.71 -25.84 20.00
C ALA A 79 33.04 -27.19 19.67
N MET A 80 31.96 -27.56 20.37
CA MET A 80 31.18 -28.76 20.06
C MET A 80 30.50 -28.71 18.67
N GLN A 81 30.17 -27.51 18.17
CA GLN A 81 29.55 -27.32 16.86
C GLN A 81 30.57 -27.22 15.72
N ALA A 82 31.83 -26.90 16.03
CA ALA A 82 32.89 -26.81 15.05
C ALA A 82 33.27 -28.20 14.52
N SER A 83 33.00 -28.47 13.25
CA SER A 83 33.17 -29.78 12.61
C SER A 83 34.64 -30.21 12.37
N ASN A 84 35.60 -29.30 12.52
CA ASN A 84 37.00 -29.48 12.10
C ASN A 84 38.04 -29.55 13.24
N LEU A 85 37.62 -29.82 14.48
CA LEU A 85 38.55 -29.95 15.61
C LEU A 85 39.22 -31.34 15.66
N ASP A 86 40.54 -31.36 15.84
CA ASP A 86 41.38 -32.58 15.86
C ASP A 86 41.01 -33.55 17.01
N ILE A 87 41.36 -34.83 16.87
CA ILE A 87 40.99 -35.94 17.77
C ILE A 87 41.45 -35.69 19.22
N GLY A 88 42.56 -34.95 19.43
CA GLY A 88 42.99 -34.50 20.76
C GLY A 88 42.01 -33.53 21.44
N ALA A 89 41.37 -32.66 20.65
CA ALA A 89 40.40 -31.69 21.16
C ALA A 89 39.09 -32.35 21.62
N ARG A 90 38.69 -33.48 21.03
CA ARG A 90 37.43 -34.18 21.40
C ARG A 90 37.42 -34.68 22.84
N SER A 91 38.52 -35.30 23.29
CA SER A 91 38.62 -35.78 24.68
C SER A 91 38.62 -34.65 25.72
N VAL A 92 39.12 -33.47 25.34
CA VAL A 92 39.07 -32.26 26.17
C VAL A 92 37.66 -31.69 26.16
N LEU A 93 36.99 -31.67 25.01
CA LEU A 93 35.60 -31.23 24.88
C LEU A 93 34.64 -32.06 25.71
N GLU A 94 34.81 -33.38 25.76
CA GLU A 94 34.00 -34.26 26.62
C GLU A 94 34.14 -33.91 28.11
N LYS A 95 35.36 -33.58 28.56
CA LYS A 95 35.61 -33.13 29.93
C LYS A 95 34.99 -31.77 30.21
N LEU A 96 35.10 -30.84 29.26
CA LEU A 96 34.51 -29.51 29.36
C LEU A 96 32.98 -29.57 29.35
N GLU A 97 32.37 -30.40 28.51
CA GLU A 97 30.93 -30.62 28.50
C GLU A 97 30.45 -31.15 29.85
N LYS A 98 31.21 -32.08 30.45
CA LYS A 98 30.89 -32.61 31.78
C LYS A 98 31.05 -31.56 32.89
N GLU A 99 32.13 -30.78 32.87
CA GLU A 99 32.45 -29.76 33.90
C GLU A 99 31.49 -28.56 33.86
N TYR A 100 31.05 -28.16 32.66
CA TYR A 100 30.15 -27.03 32.44
C TYR A 100 28.72 -27.47 32.09
N GLY A 101 28.35 -28.72 32.39
CA GLY A 101 27.07 -29.30 31.98
C GLY A 101 25.85 -28.51 32.46
N SER A 102 25.89 -27.96 33.68
CA SER A 102 24.84 -27.08 34.22
C SER A 102 24.67 -25.79 33.43
N GLU A 103 25.77 -25.13 33.09
CA GLU A 103 25.80 -23.88 32.33
C GLU A 103 25.41 -24.13 30.87
N LEU A 104 25.85 -25.24 30.28
CA LEU A 104 25.46 -25.67 28.94
C LEU A 104 23.96 -25.97 28.86
N ALA A 105 23.40 -26.65 29.86
CA ALA A 105 21.96 -26.89 29.93
C ALA A 105 21.17 -25.57 30.05
N ALA A 106 21.64 -24.63 30.87
CA ALA A 106 21.04 -23.30 31.00
C ALA A 106 21.14 -22.50 29.69
N LEU A 107 22.28 -22.54 29.01
CA LEU A 107 22.48 -21.89 27.70
C LEU A 107 21.55 -22.48 26.63
N ARG A 108 21.43 -23.82 26.55
CA ARG A 108 20.52 -24.50 25.62
C ARG A 108 19.06 -24.10 25.87
N ALA A 109 18.61 -24.14 27.12
CA ALA A 109 17.26 -23.73 27.50
C ALA A 109 16.99 -22.26 27.16
N GLN A 110 17.96 -21.37 27.37
CA GLN A 110 17.84 -19.96 27.01
C GLN A 110 17.77 -19.74 25.50
N VAL A 111 18.56 -20.46 24.70
CA VAL A 111 18.52 -20.37 23.24
C VAL A 111 17.18 -20.87 22.69
N GLU A 112 16.67 -21.99 23.22
CA GLU A 112 15.35 -22.51 22.85
C GLU A 112 14.24 -21.51 23.19
N GLN A 113 14.25 -20.97 24.42
CA GLN A 113 13.31 -19.93 24.84
C GLN A 113 13.39 -18.68 23.95
N ASN A 114 14.60 -18.19 23.65
CA ASN A 114 14.79 -17.04 22.77
C ASN A 114 14.30 -17.32 21.34
N THR A 115 14.51 -18.54 20.84
CA THR A 115 14.05 -18.95 19.51
C THR A 115 12.53 -18.96 19.44
N GLU A 116 11.87 -19.51 20.47
CA GLU A 116 10.41 -19.48 20.58
C GLU A 116 9.86 -18.06 20.74
N ASP A 117 10.52 -17.20 21.51
CA ASP A 117 10.12 -15.80 21.67
C ASP A 117 10.30 -15.03 20.36
N ILE A 118 11.38 -15.25 19.60
CA ILE A 118 11.59 -14.68 18.27
C ILE A 118 10.50 -15.13 17.31
N ARG A 119 10.16 -16.43 17.32
CA ARG A 119 9.08 -16.99 16.48
C ARG A 119 7.75 -16.32 16.80
N LYS A 120 7.37 -16.26 18.09
CA LYS A 120 6.13 -15.60 18.55
C LYS A 120 6.10 -14.12 18.23
N ASN A 121 7.22 -13.42 18.42
CA ASN A 121 7.33 -12.00 18.09
C ASN A 121 7.19 -11.78 16.57
N ARG A 122 7.82 -12.62 15.74
CA ARG A 122 7.66 -12.56 14.29
C ARG A 122 6.21 -12.81 13.88
N GLU A 123 5.57 -13.85 14.41
CA GLU A 123 4.15 -14.14 14.18
C GLU A 123 3.25 -12.97 14.61
N ALA A 124 3.55 -12.32 15.74
CA ALA A 124 2.80 -11.16 16.22
C ALA A 124 3.02 -9.90 15.37
N ILE A 125 4.25 -9.66 14.91
CA ILE A 125 4.60 -8.54 14.01
C ILE A 125 3.96 -8.74 12.63
N GLU A 126 4.00 -9.97 12.09
CA GLU A 126 3.36 -10.30 10.82
C GLU A 126 1.84 -10.31 10.91
N ARG A 127 1.29 -10.52 12.11
CA ARG A 127 -0.17 -10.50 12.33
C ARG A 127 -0.77 -9.12 12.12
N PHE A 128 -0.08 -8.03 12.47
CA PHE A 128 -0.60 -6.67 12.34
C PHE A 128 0.37 -5.76 11.61
N LYS A 129 -0.04 -5.25 10.45
CA LYS A 129 0.71 -4.25 9.69
C LYS A 129 -0.06 -2.95 9.64
N VAL A 130 0.55 -1.87 10.12
CA VAL A 130 0.07 -0.50 9.88
C VAL A 130 0.98 0.11 8.83
N HIS A 131 0.38 0.67 7.78
CA HIS A 131 1.11 1.29 6.68
C HIS A 131 0.25 2.35 6.02
N GLY A 132 0.83 3.17 5.16
CA GLY A 132 0.07 4.21 4.50
C GLY A 132 0.95 5.29 3.91
N PHE A 133 0.34 6.45 3.69
CA PHE A 133 1.08 7.65 3.34
C PHE A 133 0.35 8.93 3.71
N VAL A 134 1.11 10.00 3.86
CA VAL A 134 0.61 11.37 3.92
C VAL A 134 0.99 12.07 2.62
N ARG A 135 0.07 12.83 2.04
CA ARG A 135 0.28 13.63 0.84
C ARG A 135 0.12 15.10 1.14
N THR A 136 1.06 15.89 0.66
CA THR A 136 0.89 17.34 0.51
C THR A 136 0.80 17.70 -0.95
N GLN A 137 -0.29 18.35 -1.36
CA GLN A 137 -0.60 18.61 -2.76
C GLN A 137 -0.88 20.08 -3.02
N TYR A 138 -0.28 20.61 -4.08
CA TYR A 138 -0.58 21.93 -4.64
C TYR A 138 -1.07 21.83 -6.08
N ASP A 139 -2.15 22.53 -6.38
CA ASP A 139 -2.74 22.63 -7.71
C ASP A 139 -2.82 24.08 -8.19
N TYR A 140 -2.36 24.31 -9.40
CA TYR A 140 -2.78 25.41 -10.24
C TYR A 140 -3.82 24.86 -11.23
N ASP A 141 -5.09 25.12 -10.97
CA ASP A 141 -6.21 24.66 -11.79
C ASP A 141 -6.98 25.85 -12.35
N LYS A 142 -6.85 26.05 -13.67
CA LYS A 142 -7.46 27.17 -14.38
C LYS A 142 -8.38 26.68 -15.48
N ASN A 143 -9.64 27.08 -15.37
CA ASN A 143 -10.65 26.94 -16.40
C ASN A 143 -10.79 28.26 -17.18
N THR A 144 -11.09 28.21 -18.48
CA THR A 144 -11.24 29.42 -19.31
C THR A 144 -12.40 30.31 -18.91
N ASP A 145 -13.40 29.75 -18.22
CA ASP A 145 -14.68 30.41 -17.97
C ASP A 145 -14.80 30.92 -16.52
N ALA A 146 -13.74 30.75 -15.72
CA ALA A 146 -13.67 31.21 -14.34
C ALA A 146 -12.62 32.32 -14.20
N ASP A 147 -13.03 33.44 -13.60
CA ASP A 147 -12.13 34.57 -13.29
C ASP A 147 -11.18 34.27 -12.12
N THR A 148 -11.40 33.15 -11.42
CA THR A 148 -10.62 32.75 -10.25
C THR A 148 -9.98 31.38 -10.44
N LEU A 149 -8.81 31.20 -9.82
CA LEU A 149 -8.13 29.91 -9.72
C LEU A 149 -8.90 29.01 -8.74
N ASP A 150 -9.20 27.78 -9.15
CA ASP A 150 -9.76 26.80 -8.22
C ASP A 150 -8.66 26.34 -7.25
N ARG A 151 -8.81 26.72 -5.97
CA ARG A 151 -7.90 26.34 -4.88
C ARG A 151 -8.44 25.17 -4.04
N SER A 152 -9.62 24.63 -4.36
CA SER A 152 -10.22 23.48 -3.67
C SER A 152 -9.39 22.20 -3.81
N ALA A 153 -8.38 22.17 -4.69
CA ALA A 153 -7.52 21.00 -4.85
C ALA A 153 -6.21 21.06 -4.04
N ASN A 154 -5.93 22.17 -3.33
CA ASN A 154 -4.82 22.25 -2.38
C ASN A 154 -5.16 21.45 -1.11
N ARG A 155 -4.54 20.28 -0.96
CA ARG A 155 -5.00 19.26 -0.01
C ARG A 155 -3.86 18.69 0.81
N PHE A 156 -4.14 18.53 2.10
CA PHE A 156 -3.54 17.50 2.94
C PHE A 156 -4.38 16.23 2.79
N TYR A 157 -3.74 15.13 2.43
CA TYR A 157 -4.37 13.83 2.42
C TYR A 157 -3.57 12.84 3.25
N MET A 158 -4.25 11.95 3.97
CA MET A 158 -3.65 10.85 4.70
C MET A 158 -4.43 9.60 4.38
N ASP A 159 -3.70 8.56 4.00
CA ASP A 159 -4.18 7.19 3.87
C ASP A 159 -3.53 6.34 4.97
N LEU A 160 -4.34 5.85 5.91
CA LEU A 160 -3.91 4.94 6.97
C LEU A 160 -4.54 3.57 6.74
N ARG A 161 -3.70 2.54 6.59
CA ARG A 161 -4.12 1.16 6.39
C ARG A 161 -3.69 0.28 7.54
N LEU A 162 -4.56 -0.65 7.88
CA LEU A 162 -4.32 -1.71 8.84
C LEU A 162 -4.63 -3.06 8.20
N ASP A 163 -3.66 -3.96 8.24
CA ASP A 163 -3.80 -5.34 7.80
C ASP A 163 -3.65 -6.25 9.02
N MET A 164 -4.64 -7.10 9.25
CA MET A 164 -4.62 -8.12 10.30
C MET A 164 -4.66 -9.52 9.68
N LYS A 165 -3.55 -10.25 9.70
CA LYS A 165 -3.48 -11.64 9.24
C LYS A 165 -4.19 -12.55 10.25
N VAL A 166 -5.31 -13.14 9.86
CA VAL A 166 -6.07 -14.07 10.70
C VAL A 166 -5.42 -15.45 10.66
N ASN A 167 -5.06 -15.91 9.46
CA ASN A 167 -4.30 -17.13 9.18
C ASN A 167 -3.64 -17.02 7.79
N ASP A 168 -3.12 -18.11 7.24
CA ASP A 168 -2.42 -18.11 5.95
C ASP A 168 -3.31 -17.81 4.74
N ILE A 169 -4.63 -17.92 4.89
CA ILE A 169 -5.60 -17.64 3.84
C ILE A 169 -6.21 -16.25 4.02
N TRP A 170 -6.61 -15.90 5.24
CA TRP A 170 -7.47 -14.76 5.53
C TRP A 170 -6.73 -13.59 6.15
N THR A 171 -6.98 -12.39 5.60
CA THR A 171 -6.51 -11.11 6.13
C THR A 171 -7.67 -10.14 6.23
N VAL A 172 -7.89 -9.57 7.42
CA VAL A 172 -8.81 -8.44 7.61
C VAL A 172 -8.08 -7.15 7.29
N LYS A 173 -8.73 -6.25 6.57
CA LYS A 173 -8.17 -4.97 6.15
C LYS A 173 -9.08 -3.84 6.61
N ALA A 174 -8.48 -2.75 7.06
CA ALA A 174 -9.18 -1.52 7.36
C ALA A 174 -8.41 -0.33 6.81
N GLN A 175 -9.12 0.67 6.34
CA GLN A 175 -8.53 1.89 5.80
C GLN A 175 -9.28 3.12 6.30
N SER A 176 -8.52 4.11 6.76
CA SER A 176 -8.97 5.43 7.15
C SER A 176 -8.29 6.47 6.27
N GLU A 177 -9.10 7.28 5.61
CA GLU A 177 -8.66 8.41 4.82
C GLU A 177 -9.02 9.72 5.50
N THR A 178 -8.12 10.68 5.45
CA THR A 178 -8.41 12.07 5.79
C THR A 178 -8.05 12.93 4.60
N ASN A 179 -9.02 13.71 4.11
CA ASN A 179 -8.84 14.59 2.96
C ASN A 179 -9.27 16.00 3.38
N ARG A 180 -8.32 16.93 3.53
CA ARG A 180 -8.57 18.28 4.05
C ARG A 180 -7.91 19.34 3.20
N HIS A 181 -8.61 20.44 2.98
CA HIS A 181 -8.06 21.60 2.30
C HIS A 181 -7.19 22.42 3.25
N TYR A 182 -6.06 22.96 2.77
CA TYR A 182 -5.16 23.76 3.62
C TYR A 182 -5.79 25.03 4.19
N ASN A 183 -6.82 25.58 3.54
CA ASN A 183 -7.43 26.86 3.90
C ASN A 183 -8.96 26.77 4.09
N ASN A 184 -9.49 25.61 4.50
CA ASN A 184 -10.84 25.59 5.05
C ASN A 184 -10.79 26.29 6.41
N GLY A 185 -11.01 27.61 6.42
CA GLY A 185 -11.25 28.35 7.66
C GLY A 185 -12.29 27.62 8.50
N HIS A 186 -12.07 27.54 9.80
CA HIS A 186 -13.07 27.00 10.73
C HIS A 186 -14.30 27.91 10.73
N LEU A 187 -15.32 27.60 9.92
CA LEU A 187 -16.62 28.23 10.07
C LEU A 187 -17.33 27.56 11.25
N ARG A 188 -17.25 28.19 12.43
CA ARG A 188 -18.21 27.96 13.52
C ARG A 188 -19.36 28.93 13.34
N SER A 189 -20.56 28.43 13.06
CA SER A 189 -21.78 29.19 13.30
C SER A 189 -22.30 28.82 14.70
N GLU A 190 -21.98 29.64 15.69
CA GLU A 190 -22.81 29.76 16.90
C GLU A 190 -23.67 31.00 16.72
N ASN A 191 -24.84 30.87 16.09
CA ASN A 191 -25.89 31.89 16.17
C ASN A 191 -27.26 31.22 16.06
N ALA A 192 -28.00 31.23 17.17
CA ALA A 192 -29.26 30.52 17.36
C ALA A 192 -30.50 31.16 16.69
N LEU A 193 -30.36 32.16 15.80
CA LEU A 193 -31.50 32.93 15.27
C LEU A 193 -31.35 33.46 13.82
N GLY A 194 -30.44 32.93 13.01
CA GLY A 194 -30.24 33.37 11.62
C GLY A 194 -30.88 32.43 10.59
N THR A 195 -31.61 32.97 9.61
CA THR A 195 -32.24 32.25 8.48
C THR A 195 -31.25 31.79 7.39
N ASP A 196 -29.95 31.68 7.71
CA ASP A 196 -28.95 31.16 6.77
C ASP A 196 -28.95 29.64 6.82
N THR A 197 -29.63 29.02 5.85
CA THR A 197 -29.68 27.56 5.65
C THR A 197 -28.42 26.99 4.98
N TRP A 198 -27.26 27.63 5.15
CA TRP A 198 -25.98 27.04 4.76
C TRP A 198 -25.47 26.12 5.87
N GLN A 199 -26.11 24.96 5.98
CA GLN A 199 -25.61 23.86 6.78
C GLN A 199 -24.26 23.40 6.19
N GLN A 200 -23.15 23.76 6.83
CA GLN A 200 -21.95 22.93 6.77
C GLN A 200 -22.08 21.84 7.83
N THR A 201 -22.78 20.77 7.47
CA THR A 201 -22.61 19.47 8.13
C THR A 201 -21.90 18.54 7.17
N TRP A 202 -20.69 18.14 7.58
CA TRP A 202 -19.91 17.03 7.03
C TRP A 202 -19.27 17.20 5.64
N SER A 203 -18.01 17.66 5.60
CA SER A 203 -17.08 17.17 4.56
C SER A 203 -16.64 15.77 5.01
N GLY A 204 -17.18 14.72 4.40
CA GLY A 204 -17.15 13.32 4.83
C GLY A 204 -15.80 12.61 5.01
N HIS A 205 -14.78 13.21 5.62
CA HIS A 205 -13.52 12.57 6.00
C HIS A 205 -12.95 13.16 7.31
N ASP A 206 -13.57 12.83 8.44
CA ASP A 206 -13.04 13.05 9.80
C ASP A 206 -12.33 11.78 10.32
N GLY A 207 -11.23 11.32 9.69
CA GLY A 207 -10.40 10.23 10.24
C GLY A 207 -11.10 8.89 10.56
N ASN A 208 -12.36 8.71 10.17
CA ASN A 208 -13.12 7.48 10.39
C ASN A 208 -12.55 6.36 9.52
N PHE A 209 -12.59 5.11 9.99
CA PHE A 209 -12.36 3.96 9.11
C PHE A 209 -13.54 3.86 8.13
N GLN A 210 -13.37 4.34 6.91
CA GLN A 210 -14.43 4.31 5.89
C GLN A 210 -14.55 2.93 5.26
N ARG A 211 -13.46 2.16 5.24
CA ARG A 211 -13.39 0.88 4.54
C ARG A 211 -12.91 -0.21 5.46
N ILE A 212 -13.67 -1.31 5.45
CA ILE A 212 -13.34 -2.55 6.12
C ILE A 212 -13.68 -3.67 5.13
N TRP A 213 -12.71 -4.52 4.86
CA TRP A 213 -12.89 -5.66 3.97
C TRP A 213 -12.02 -6.83 4.43
N VAL A 214 -12.28 -7.98 3.84
CA VAL A 214 -11.50 -9.21 4.05
C VAL A 214 -10.95 -9.68 2.72
N GLU A 215 -9.71 -10.12 2.75
CA GLU A 215 -9.03 -10.77 1.64
C GLU A 215 -8.78 -12.23 2.00
N ALA A 216 -9.12 -13.13 1.10
CA ALA A 216 -8.72 -14.53 1.15
C ALA A 216 -7.81 -14.84 -0.04
N GLN A 217 -6.73 -15.56 0.18
CA GLN A 217 -5.86 -16.03 -0.90
C GLN A 217 -5.34 -17.45 -0.64
N GLN A 218 -5.46 -18.32 -1.64
CA GLN A 218 -4.94 -19.69 -1.59
C GLN A 218 -4.71 -20.22 -3.00
N ASP A 219 -3.52 -20.76 -3.28
CA ASP A 219 -3.18 -21.38 -4.56
C ASP A 219 -3.48 -20.49 -5.79
N GLY A 220 -3.20 -19.19 -5.67
CA GLY A 220 -3.47 -18.19 -6.71
C GLY A 220 -4.94 -17.78 -6.85
N ARG A 221 -5.88 -18.45 -6.16
CA ARG A 221 -7.27 -18.00 -6.03
C ARG A 221 -7.32 -16.89 -5.00
N TRP A 222 -8.20 -15.91 -5.21
CA TRP A 222 -8.39 -14.83 -4.26
C TRP A 222 -9.84 -14.35 -4.21
N LEU A 223 -10.22 -13.79 -3.07
CA LEU A 223 -11.50 -13.13 -2.83
C LEU A 223 -11.23 -11.84 -2.06
N ASN A 224 -11.87 -10.76 -2.50
CA ASN A 224 -11.93 -9.49 -1.79
C ASN A 224 -13.41 -9.20 -1.50
N LEU A 225 -13.80 -9.11 -0.23
CA LEU A 225 -15.19 -8.99 0.22
C LEU A 225 -15.32 -7.86 1.25
N GLY A 226 -16.29 -6.96 1.06
CA GLY A 226 -16.55 -5.82 1.93
C GLY A 226 -16.40 -4.50 1.18
N ARG A 227 -16.13 -3.43 1.92
CA ARG A 227 -15.95 -2.10 1.33
C ARG A 227 -14.49 -1.86 0.98
N ALA A 228 -14.19 -1.71 -0.31
CA ALA A 228 -12.83 -1.52 -0.80
C ALA A 228 -12.84 -0.69 -2.09
N TRP A 229 -11.69 -0.10 -2.42
CA TRP A 229 -11.44 0.42 -3.76
C TRP A 229 -11.31 -0.74 -4.75
N ARG A 230 -12.07 -0.70 -5.84
CA ARG A 230 -12.03 -1.70 -6.91
C ARG A 230 -11.99 -1.04 -8.27
N GLY A 231 -11.47 -1.75 -9.27
CA GLY A 231 -11.28 -1.21 -10.61
C GLY A 231 -11.41 -2.25 -11.72
N LEU A 232 -11.83 -1.78 -12.89
CA LEU A 232 -11.94 -2.53 -14.13
C LEU A 232 -11.17 -1.80 -15.25
N GLY A 233 -10.23 -2.52 -15.88
CA GLY A 233 -9.24 -1.97 -16.81
C GLY A 233 -7.91 -1.63 -16.14
N PHE A 234 -6.84 -1.48 -16.92
CA PHE A 234 -5.51 -1.19 -16.36
C PHE A 234 -5.40 0.22 -15.78
N GLN A 235 -6.28 1.12 -16.21
CA GLN A 235 -6.34 2.50 -15.76
C GLN A 235 -7.71 2.83 -15.13
N ASN A 236 -8.45 1.80 -14.69
CA ASN A 236 -9.72 1.90 -13.97
C ASN A 236 -10.80 2.75 -14.69
N VAL A 237 -10.85 2.68 -16.02
CA VAL A 237 -11.71 3.57 -16.83
C VAL A 237 -13.19 3.17 -16.75
N LEU A 238 -13.52 1.88 -16.76
CA LEU A 238 -14.93 1.46 -16.70
C LEU A 238 -15.48 1.59 -15.28
N PHE A 239 -14.70 1.14 -14.30
CA PHE A 239 -14.99 1.24 -12.88
C PHE A 239 -13.67 1.46 -12.13
N GLY A 240 -13.69 2.26 -11.06
CA GLY A 240 -12.51 2.75 -10.36
C GLY A 240 -12.90 3.54 -9.13
N ASN A 241 -13.75 2.96 -8.29
CA ASN A 241 -14.35 3.65 -7.16
C ASN A 241 -14.34 2.79 -5.90
N GLU A 242 -14.59 3.42 -4.74
CA GLU A 242 -14.96 2.71 -3.53
C GLU A 242 -16.31 2.01 -3.77
N SER A 243 -16.37 0.74 -3.40
CA SER A 243 -17.58 -0.04 -3.53
C SER A 243 -17.78 -1.00 -2.36
N ASP A 244 -19.04 -1.19 -1.98
CA ASP A 244 -19.48 -2.34 -1.22
C ASP A 244 -19.66 -3.53 -2.17
N GLY A 245 -19.31 -4.74 -1.72
CA GLY A 245 -19.53 -5.95 -2.51
C GLY A 245 -18.35 -6.91 -2.47
N PHE A 246 -18.15 -7.63 -3.58
CA PHE A 246 -17.08 -8.60 -3.69
C PHE A 246 -16.49 -8.68 -5.09
N GLN A 247 -15.24 -9.13 -5.15
CA GLN A 247 -14.57 -9.55 -6.37
C GLN A 247 -13.73 -10.78 -6.05
N PHE A 248 -13.69 -11.75 -6.97
CA PHE A 248 -12.85 -12.93 -6.82
C PHE A 248 -12.12 -13.22 -8.12
N GLY A 249 -11.02 -13.96 -8.01
CA GLY A 249 -10.24 -14.43 -9.14
C GLY A 249 -9.85 -15.90 -8.99
N ILE A 250 -9.92 -16.62 -10.11
CA ILE A 250 -9.57 -18.03 -10.23
C ILE A 250 -8.58 -18.19 -11.39
N PRO A 251 -7.35 -18.69 -11.13
CA PRO A 251 -6.39 -18.98 -12.18
C PRO A 251 -6.94 -20.02 -13.16
N ILE A 252 -6.74 -19.79 -14.45
CA ILE A 252 -7.11 -20.72 -15.52
C ILE A 252 -5.93 -21.67 -15.74
N LYS A 253 -6.13 -22.95 -15.42
CA LYS A 253 -5.10 -24.00 -15.55
C LYS A 253 -4.49 -24.02 -16.95
N GLY A 254 -3.16 -24.12 -17.01
CA GLY A 254 -2.41 -24.16 -18.27
C GLY A 254 -2.20 -22.79 -18.92
N THR A 255 -2.57 -21.70 -18.26
CA THR A 255 -2.37 -20.33 -18.74
C THR A 255 -1.87 -19.43 -17.62
N ASN A 256 -1.43 -18.21 -17.96
CA ASN A 256 -1.14 -17.14 -16.99
C ASN A 256 -2.35 -16.21 -16.78
N LEU A 257 -3.55 -16.67 -17.14
CA LEU A 257 -4.78 -15.88 -17.06
C LEU A 257 -5.56 -16.20 -15.78
N THR A 258 -6.29 -15.22 -15.30
CA THR A 258 -7.22 -15.31 -14.18
C THR A 258 -8.60 -14.90 -14.66
N ALA A 259 -9.57 -15.80 -14.49
CA ALA A 259 -10.98 -15.47 -14.62
C ALA A 259 -11.46 -14.80 -13.33
N SER A 260 -12.28 -13.77 -13.43
CA SER A 260 -12.82 -13.04 -12.28
C SER A 260 -14.32 -12.85 -12.38
N GLY A 261 -14.98 -12.81 -11.23
CA GLY A 261 -16.38 -12.38 -11.10
C GLY A 261 -16.51 -11.32 -10.03
N PHE A 262 -17.54 -10.48 -10.15
CA PHE A 262 -17.76 -9.39 -9.22
C PHE A 262 -19.22 -8.97 -9.10
N TRP A 263 -19.54 -8.39 -7.94
CA TRP A 263 -20.69 -7.52 -7.70
C TRP A 263 -20.21 -6.34 -6.85
N MET A 264 -20.48 -5.11 -7.29
CA MET A 264 -19.93 -3.88 -6.73
C MET A 264 -20.99 -2.78 -6.73
N ALA A 265 -21.36 -2.25 -5.57
CA ALA A 265 -22.19 -1.06 -5.43
C ALA A 265 -21.31 0.13 -5.03
N SER A 266 -21.23 1.15 -5.87
CA SER A 266 -20.42 2.33 -5.55
C SER A 266 -21.01 3.08 -4.35
N THR A 267 -20.16 3.52 -3.44
CA THR A 267 -20.56 4.21 -2.20
C THR A 267 -20.61 5.73 -2.36
N GLY A 268 -20.23 6.26 -3.53
CA GLY A 268 -20.28 7.69 -3.81
C GLY A 268 -21.68 8.27 -3.64
N ALA A 269 -21.77 9.48 -3.08
CA ALA A 269 -23.04 10.16 -2.87
C ALA A 269 -23.83 10.28 -4.19
N GLY A 270 -25.10 9.88 -4.18
CA GLY A 270 -25.97 9.91 -5.36
C GLY A 270 -25.87 8.68 -6.27
N ASN A 271 -24.92 7.77 -6.05
CA ASN A 271 -24.86 6.50 -6.80
C ASN A 271 -25.98 5.55 -6.32
N LYS A 272 -26.79 5.07 -7.26
CA LYS A 272 -27.92 4.15 -7.01
C LYS A 272 -27.83 2.85 -7.80
N GLU A 273 -26.80 2.71 -8.65
CA GLU A 273 -26.54 1.48 -9.38
C GLU A 273 -25.51 0.58 -8.68
N SER A 274 -25.72 -0.73 -8.80
CA SER A 274 -24.70 -1.75 -8.54
C SER A 274 -24.33 -2.40 -9.86
N LEU A 275 -23.05 -2.80 -9.99
CA LEU A 275 -22.52 -3.44 -11.18
C LEU A 275 -22.13 -4.86 -10.86
N TYR A 276 -22.44 -5.77 -11.78
CA TYR A 276 -22.00 -7.16 -11.66
C TYR A 276 -21.57 -7.70 -13.02
N GLY A 277 -20.68 -8.68 -12.98
CA GLY A 277 -20.16 -9.21 -14.22
C GLY A 277 -18.96 -10.11 -14.04
N VAL A 278 -18.25 -10.26 -15.15
CA VAL A 278 -17.12 -11.17 -15.28
C VAL A 278 -15.97 -10.47 -15.97
N GLY A 279 -14.77 -10.96 -15.71
CA GLY A 279 -13.56 -10.48 -16.34
C GLY A 279 -12.54 -11.59 -16.54
N LEU A 280 -11.53 -11.27 -17.33
CA LEU A 280 -10.40 -12.10 -17.66
C LEU A 280 -9.19 -11.18 -17.76
N TRP A 281 -8.12 -11.51 -17.05
CA TRP A 281 -6.90 -10.72 -17.08
C TRP A 281 -5.67 -11.58 -16.86
N GLY A 282 -4.51 -11.06 -17.24
CA GLY A 282 -3.22 -11.73 -17.05
C GLY A 282 -2.32 -11.58 -18.26
N ALA A 283 -1.17 -12.24 -18.18
CA ALA A 283 -0.16 -12.21 -19.23
C ALA A 283 -0.51 -13.18 -20.37
N VAL A 284 -0.27 -12.75 -21.61
CA VAL A 284 -0.40 -13.58 -22.81
C VAL A 284 0.94 -13.56 -23.55
N GLY A 285 1.61 -14.70 -23.61
CA GLY A 285 2.94 -14.80 -24.23
C GLY A 285 3.99 -13.99 -23.45
N HIS A 286 4.85 -13.29 -24.18
CA HIS A 286 5.95 -12.51 -23.60
C HIS A 286 5.63 -11.01 -23.64
N ASN A 287 5.74 -10.32 -22.50
CA ASN A 287 5.63 -8.87 -22.38
C ASN A 287 4.31 -8.27 -22.91
N PHE A 288 3.22 -9.02 -22.87
CA PHE A 288 1.89 -8.54 -23.25
C PHE A 288 0.87 -8.98 -22.20
N ASP A 289 0.14 -8.01 -21.65
CA ASP A 289 -0.86 -8.21 -20.63
C ASP A 289 -2.22 -7.77 -21.14
N ILE A 290 -3.27 -8.50 -20.79
CA ILE A 290 -4.65 -8.15 -21.11
C ILE A 290 -5.51 -7.99 -19.86
N ASN A 291 -6.53 -7.16 -19.96
CA ASN A 291 -7.64 -7.11 -19.01
C ASN A 291 -8.92 -6.83 -19.78
N VAL A 292 -9.85 -7.78 -19.76
CA VAL A 292 -11.17 -7.65 -20.37
C VAL A 292 -12.22 -7.86 -19.30
N ALA A 293 -13.20 -6.97 -19.21
CA ALA A 293 -14.33 -7.16 -18.31
C ALA A 293 -15.62 -6.68 -18.96
N TYR A 294 -16.70 -7.38 -18.64
CA TYR A 294 -18.07 -6.99 -18.96
C TYR A 294 -18.84 -6.79 -17.66
N ALA A 295 -19.50 -5.64 -17.53
CA ALA A 295 -20.28 -5.27 -16.37
C ALA A 295 -21.70 -4.87 -16.79
N ARG A 296 -22.69 -5.40 -16.07
CA ARG A 296 -24.09 -5.03 -16.19
C ARG A 296 -24.50 -4.19 -14.99
N SER A 297 -25.27 -3.14 -15.22
CA SER A 297 -25.89 -2.34 -14.17
C SER A 297 -27.13 -3.05 -13.62
N SER A 298 -27.40 -2.84 -12.34
CA SER A 298 -28.67 -3.23 -11.72
C SER A 298 -29.84 -2.37 -12.18
N LEU A 299 -29.57 -1.20 -12.77
CA LEU A 299 -30.56 -0.34 -13.41
C LEU A 299 -30.52 -0.56 -14.93
N GLY A 300 -31.70 -0.67 -15.54
CA GLY A 300 -31.87 -0.71 -16.98
C GLY A 300 -31.57 0.64 -17.63
N LYS A 301 -31.33 0.61 -18.94
CA LYS A 301 -31.26 1.82 -19.76
C LYS A 301 -32.65 2.44 -19.79
N ASN A 302 -32.72 3.75 -19.61
CA ASN A 302 -33.94 4.54 -19.47
C ASN A 302 -34.77 4.25 -18.21
N GLU A 303 -34.23 3.47 -17.26
CA GLU A 303 -34.87 3.29 -15.96
C GLU A 303 -34.71 4.57 -15.12
N SER A 304 -35.82 5.09 -14.59
CA SER A 304 -35.80 6.26 -13.73
C SER A 304 -35.63 5.90 -12.27
N TYR A 305 -34.89 6.71 -11.53
CA TYR A 305 -34.63 6.55 -10.11
C TYR A 305 -34.59 7.90 -9.39
N THR A 306 -34.88 7.92 -8.09
CA THR A 306 -34.76 9.13 -7.27
C THR A 306 -33.29 9.50 -7.05
N SER A 307 -32.89 10.72 -7.40
CA SER A 307 -31.56 11.25 -7.12
C SER A 307 -31.31 11.47 -5.62
N GLY A 308 -32.36 11.55 -4.81
CA GLY A 308 -32.28 12.01 -3.42
C GLY A 308 -32.06 13.52 -3.29
N LEU A 309 -32.33 14.31 -4.33
CA LEU A 309 -32.38 15.77 -4.24
C LEU A 309 -33.65 16.22 -3.50
N ILE A 310 -33.50 17.20 -2.62
CA ILE A 310 -34.61 17.79 -1.85
C ILE A 310 -35.41 18.68 -2.81
N ASP A 311 -36.71 18.40 -2.95
CA ASP A 311 -37.65 19.23 -3.71
C ASP A 311 -38.03 20.48 -2.91
N HIS A 312 -38.48 20.26 -1.67
CA HIS A 312 -38.88 21.30 -0.73
C HIS A 312 -38.79 20.78 0.71
N TYR A 313 -39.03 21.64 1.69
CA TYR A 313 -39.11 21.26 3.10
C TYR A 313 -40.55 21.40 3.60
N GLU A 314 -41.03 20.41 4.33
CA GLU A 314 -42.30 20.46 5.04
C GLU A 314 -42.07 20.65 6.54
N ALA A 315 -43.00 21.32 7.22
CA ALA A 315 -42.99 21.47 8.67
C ALA A 315 -44.12 20.65 9.28
N ASP A 316 -43.79 19.80 10.25
CA ASP A 316 -44.78 19.10 11.07
C ASP A 316 -45.58 20.15 11.87
N PRO A 317 -46.91 20.26 11.67
CA PRO A 317 -47.73 21.29 12.30
C PRO A 317 -47.89 21.10 13.82
N VAL A 318 -47.55 19.93 14.36
CA VAL A 318 -47.64 19.60 15.79
C VAL A 318 -46.27 19.73 16.44
N THR A 319 -45.25 19.13 15.85
CA THR A 319 -43.90 19.09 16.44
C THR A 319 -43.01 20.26 16.01
N HIS A 320 -43.45 21.06 15.04
CA HIS A 320 -42.70 22.16 14.42
C HIS A 320 -41.34 21.72 13.84
N ARG A 321 -41.18 20.43 13.57
CA ARG A 321 -39.97 19.88 12.96
C ARG A 321 -40.03 20.04 11.46
N VAL A 322 -38.97 20.61 10.90
CA VAL A 322 -38.80 20.76 9.45
C VAL A 322 -38.12 19.50 8.91
N PHE A 323 -38.71 18.85 7.92
CA PHE A 323 -38.15 17.67 7.26
C PHE A 323 -38.11 17.86 5.73
N PRO A 324 -37.06 17.35 5.06
CA PRO A 324 -36.94 17.45 3.62
C PRO A 324 -37.91 16.49 2.91
N VAL A 325 -38.59 16.98 1.88
CA VAL A 325 -39.33 16.21 0.88
C VAL A 325 -38.45 16.06 -0.34
N TYR A 326 -38.21 14.82 -0.78
CA TYR A 326 -37.31 14.53 -1.89
C TYR A 326 -38.06 14.49 -3.22
N ARG A 327 -37.39 14.86 -4.32
CA ARG A 327 -37.93 14.68 -5.68
C ARG A 327 -38.00 13.19 -6.03
N ASP A 328 -39.17 12.74 -6.46
CA ASP A 328 -39.35 11.39 -7.01
C ASP A 328 -38.85 11.34 -8.46
N ASN A 329 -38.04 10.31 -8.78
CA ASN A 329 -37.71 9.88 -10.14
C ASN A 329 -37.24 10.98 -11.12
N ASP A 330 -36.34 11.84 -10.68
CA ASP A 330 -35.82 12.98 -11.46
C ASP A 330 -34.60 12.64 -12.32
N ARG A 331 -34.07 11.42 -12.25
CA ARG A 331 -32.96 10.96 -13.09
C ARG A 331 -33.29 9.67 -13.83
N THR A 332 -32.74 9.57 -15.03
CA THR A 332 -32.87 8.42 -15.92
C THR A 332 -31.49 7.85 -16.19
N ASN A 333 -31.34 6.54 -16.01
CA ASN A 333 -30.08 5.85 -16.22
C ASN A 333 -29.78 5.70 -17.73
N PRO A 334 -28.67 6.25 -18.26
CA PRO A 334 -28.43 6.31 -19.70
C PRO A 334 -27.96 4.99 -20.34
N ARG A 335 -27.69 3.95 -19.54
CA ARG A 335 -26.97 2.73 -19.96
C ARG A 335 -27.38 1.53 -19.10
N SER A 336 -27.29 0.32 -19.62
CA SER A 336 -27.54 -0.92 -18.86
C SER A 336 -26.31 -1.81 -18.73
N TYR A 337 -25.28 -1.60 -19.55
CA TYR A 337 -24.03 -2.36 -19.46
C TYR A 337 -22.84 -1.59 -20.04
N GLY A 338 -21.65 -2.10 -19.75
CA GLY A 338 -20.41 -1.65 -20.36
C GLY A 338 -19.36 -2.75 -20.38
N TYR A 339 -18.39 -2.62 -21.27
CA TYR A 339 -17.21 -3.48 -21.28
C TYR A 339 -15.94 -2.66 -21.41
N VAL A 340 -14.85 -3.22 -20.89
CA VAL A 340 -13.50 -2.68 -21.04
C VAL A 340 -12.62 -3.74 -21.70
N VAL A 341 -11.80 -3.29 -22.63
CA VAL A 341 -10.69 -4.06 -23.20
C VAL A 341 -9.43 -3.25 -22.97
N SER A 342 -8.49 -3.84 -22.26
CA SER A 342 -7.20 -3.22 -21.95
C SER A 342 -6.06 -4.10 -22.41
N ALA A 343 -4.99 -3.47 -22.88
CA ALA A 343 -3.76 -4.13 -23.27
C ALA A 343 -2.56 -3.31 -22.76
N ALA A 344 -1.50 -3.99 -22.36
CA ALA A 344 -0.25 -3.35 -21.98
C ALA A 344 0.94 -4.14 -22.50
N THR A 345 1.99 -3.44 -22.95
CA THR A 345 3.19 -4.08 -23.48
C THR A 345 4.45 -3.26 -23.26
N ASN A 346 5.57 -3.95 -23.10
CA ASN A 346 6.88 -3.33 -23.02
C ASN A 346 7.45 -3.22 -24.45
N VAL A 347 7.44 -2.01 -25.02
CA VAL A 347 7.90 -1.76 -26.39
C VAL A 347 9.41 -1.54 -26.50
N ALA A 348 10.06 -1.20 -25.38
CA ALA A 348 11.51 -1.09 -25.25
C ALA A 348 11.93 -1.26 -23.79
N LYS A 349 13.24 -1.30 -23.53
CA LYS A 349 13.77 -1.32 -22.15
C LYS A 349 13.23 -0.12 -21.37
N ASN A 350 12.55 -0.40 -20.26
CA ASN A 350 11.90 0.59 -19.40
C ASN A 350 10.76 1.39 -20.06
N VAL A 351 10.26 1.01 -21.23
CA VAL A 351 9.16 1.72 -21.90
C VAL A 351 7.94 0.80 -21.96
N ARG A 352 6.86 1.19 -21.28
CA ARG A 352 5.60 0.45 -21.25
C ARG A 352 4.47 1.29 -21.84
N VAL A 353 3.72 0.71 -22.75
CA VAL A 353 2.50 1.28 -23.32
C VAL A 353 1.31 0.58 -22.70
N ILE A 354 0.28 1.33 -22.33
CA ILE A 354 -0.97 0.85 -21.77
C ILE A 354 -2.11 1.51 -22.55
N GLY A 355 -3.11 0.72 -22.93
CA GLY A 355 -4.31 1.20 -23.61
C GLY A 355 -5.55 0.58 -23.01
N ASP A 356 -6.56 1.42 -22.74
CA ASP A 356 -7.87 1.02 -22.27
C ASP A 356 -8.92 1.56 -23.25
N TYR A 357 -9.84 0.70 -23.69
CA TYR A 357 -11.03 1.06 -24.45
C TYR A 357 -12.26 0.60 -23.69
N VAL A 358 -13.19 1.51 -23.46
CA VAL A 358 -14.48 1.23 -22.83
C VAL A 358 -15.59 1.58 -23.81
N GLN A 359 -16.62 0.74 -23.82
CA GLN A 359 -17.88 1.05 -24.50
C GLN A 359 -19.08 0.61 -23.67
N THR A 360 -20.13 1.45 -23.69
CA THR A 360 -21.43 1.21 -23.07
C THR A 360 -22.54 1.23 -24.12
N ASP A 361 -23.76 0.90 -23.72
CA ASP A 361 -24.97 0.96 -24.55
C ASP A 361 -25.69 2.31 -24.49
N ALA A 362 -25.10 3.34 -23.89
CA ALA A 362 -25.64 4.69 -23.97
C ALA A 362 -25.68 5.22 -25.41
N ASP A 363 -26.58 6.17 -25.66
CA ASP A 363 -26.75 6.76 -27.01
C ASP A 363 -25.68 7.80 -27.33
N GLU A 364 -25.24 8.55 -26.31
CA GLU A 364 -24.26 9.62 -26.46
C GLU A 364 -23.04 9.42 -25.58
N GLN A 365 -21.88 9.80 -26.09
CA GLN A 365 -20.60 9.71 -25.38
C GLN A 365 -20.37 8.36 -24.69
N ASN A 366 -20.76 7.28 -25.35
CA ASN A 366 -20.76 5.91 -24.81
C ASN A 366 -19.40 5.20 -24.91
N LYS A 367 -18.33 5.91 -25.25
CA LYS A 367 -16.98 5.36 -25.43
C LYS A 367 -15.97 6.16 -24.64
N SER A 368 -15.01 5.46 -24.03
CA SER A 368 -13.86 6.07 -23.37
C SER A 368 -12.57 5.40 -23.81
N VAL A 369 -11.52 6.20 -23.97
CA VAL A 369 -10.17 5.74 -24.34
C VAL A 369 -9.15 6.36 -23.39
N ALA A 370 -8.25 5.55 -22.86
CA ALA A 370 -7.03 6.01 -22.20
C ALA A 370 -5.81 5.35 -22.83
N LEU A 371 -4.85 6.16 -23.27
CA LEU A 371 -3.54 5.70 -23.72
C LEU A 371 -2.48 6.25 -22.78
N ARG A 372 -1.55 5.42 -22.30
CA ARG A 372 -0.48 5.82 -21.41
C ARG A 372 0.85 5.23 -21.85
N LEU A 373 1.85 6.08 -21.94
CA LEU A 373 3.25 5.72 -22.14
C LEU A 373 3.99 6.00 -20.83
N ASN A 374 4.63 4.99 -20.27
CA ASN A 374 5.47 5.11 -19.09
C ASN A 374 6.93 4.82 -19.46
N TYR A 375 7.83 5.68 -19.00
CA TYR A 375 9.28 5.46 -19.02
C TYR A 375 9.79 5.30 -17.59
N LYS A 376 10.43 4.17 -17.32
CA LYS A 376 10.88 3.75 -15.98
C LYS A 376 9.71 3.77 -14.98
N GLY A 377 10.03 4.05 -13.72
CA GLY A 377 9.14 4.06 -12.57
C GLY A 377 9.97 4.39 -11.33
N THR A 378 9.30 4.84 -10.30
CA THR A 378 9.88 5.12 -8.98
C THR A 378 9.89 3.86 -8.13
N LYS A 379 10.87 3.78 -7.23
CA LYS A 379 10.97 2.75 -6.20
C LYS A 379 11.32 3.45 -4.88
N LEU A 380 10.44 3.31 -3.89
CA LEU A 380 10.51 4.09 -2.64
C LEU A 380 11.79 3.82 -1.83
N ASP A 381 12.47 2.71 -2.06
CA ASP A 381 13.73 2.33 -1.42
C ASP A 381 14.99 2.70 -2.22
N ASP A 382 14.83 3.13 -3.48
CA ASP A 382 15.91 3.52 -4.38
C ASP A 382 15.92 5.04 -4.57
N VAL A 383 16.70 5.72 -3.74
CA VAL A 383 16.85 7.18 -3.77
C VAL A 383 17.47 7.59 -5.11
N GLY A 384 16.81 8.51 -5.81
CA GLY A 384 17.19 8.93 -7.16
C GLY A 384 16.41 8.22 -8.27
N SER A 385 15.62 7.19 -7.96
CA SER A 385 14.73 6.56 -8.93
C SER A 385 13.69 7.56 -9.46
N PHE A 386 13.33 7.42 -10.73
CA PHE A 386 12.43 8.35 -11.41
C PHE A 386 11.58 7.67 -12.47
N GLY A 387 10.44 8.29 -12.77
CA GLY A 387 9.55 7.90 -13.85
C GLY A 387 9.05 9.11 -14.62
N VAL A 388 8.78 8.92 -15.91
CA VAL A 388 8.09 9.91 -16.75
C VAL A 388 6.91 9.22 -17.39
N TYR A 389 5.78 9.91 -17.50
CA TYR A 389 4.65 9.39 -18.24
C TYR A 389 3.97 10.45 -19.09
N ALA A 390 3.38 9.99 -20.19
CA ALA A 390 2.44 10.77 -20.98
C ALA A 390 1.16 9.95 -21.12
N ARG A 391 0.02 10.60 -20.93
CA ARG A 391 -1.31 10.00 -21.00
C ARG A 391 -2.19 10.86 -21.89
N TYR A 392 -2.89 10.21 -22.82
CA TYR A 392 -4.02 10.79 -23.51
C TYR A 392 -5.29 10.16 -22.98
N VAL A 393 -6.27 10.99 -22.62
CA VAL A 393 -7.60 10.55 -22.21
C VAL A 393 -8.64 11.13 -23.16
N ARG A 394 -9.68 10.35 -23.44
CA ARG A 394 -10.93 10.79 -24.03
C ARG A 394 -12.05 9.99 -23.39
N TYR A 395 -12.62 10.51 -22.32
CA TYR A 395 -13.65 9.86 -21.52
C TYR A 395 -15.01 10.42 -21.87
N GLY A 396 -15.83 9.60 -22.51
CA GLY A 396 -17.22 9.97 -22.73
C GLY A 396 -17.98 10.00 -21.42
N ALA A 397 -18.88 10.97 -21.25
CA ALA A 397 -19.69 11.12 -20.04
C ALA A 397 -20.45 9.84 -19.65
N ASN A 398 -20.89 9.05 -20.65
CA ASN A 398 -21.61 7.80 -20.46
C ASN A 398 -20.80 6.54 -20.79
N GLY A 399 -19.58 6.69 -21.29
CA GLY A 399 -18.60 5.62 -21.54
C GLY A 399 -17.81 5.25 -20.29
N TRP A 400 -18.30 5.67 -19.12
CA TRP A 400 -17.67 5.62 -17.81
C TRP A 400 -18.80 5.33 -16.82
N LEU A 401 -18.79 4.15 -16.19
CA LEU A 401 -19.87 3.76 -15.26
C LEU A 401 -19.61 4.39 -13.89
N ALA A 402 -18.42 4.15 -13.35
CA ALA A 402 -17.90 4.80 -12.16
C ALA A 402 -16.37 4.63 -12.13
N GLY A 403 -15.70 4.99 -13.23
CA GLY A 403 -14.25 4.86 -13.31
C GLY A 403 -13.53 5.82 -12.35
N ASP A 404 -12.22 5.74 -12.34
CA ASP A 404 -11.39 6.60 -11.49
C ASP A 404 -11.25 7.99 -12.13
N ASP A 405 -11.50 9.03 -11.34
CA ASP A 405 -11.33 10.43 -11.77
C ASP A 405 -9.91 10.95 -11.51
N GLU A 406 -9.04 10.10 -10.94
CA GLU A 406 -7.65 10.36 -10.59
C GLU A 406 -7.52 11.69 -9.83
N TRP A 407 -8.26 11.81 -8.72
CA TRP A 407 -8.25 12.99 -7.85
C TRP A 407 -8.67 14.26 -8.60
N GLY A 408 -9.71 14.15 -9.42
CA GLY A 408 -10.23 15.22 -10.28
C GLY A 408 -9.39 15.52 -11.52
N SER A 409 -8.29 14.80 -11.78
CA SER A 409 -7.45 15.08 -12.96
C SER A 409 -8.03 14.49 -14.25
N THR A 410 -8.85 13.43 -14.19
CA THR A 410 -9.42 12.72 -15.34
C THR A 410 -10.92 12.43 -15.20
N TRP A 411 -11.71 13.43 -14.77
CA TRP A 411 -13.18 13.37 -14.75
C TRP A 411 -13.82 12.89 -16.08
N ASN A 412 -15.05 12.38 -16.03
CA ASN A 412 -15.81 12.03 -17.23
C ASN A 412 -16.07 13.26 -18.14
N GLY A 413 -16.46 13.04 -19.39
CA GLY A 413 -16.65 14.11 -20.37
C GLY A 413 -15.36 14.85 -20.76
N THR A 414 -14.18 14.28 -20.50
CA THR A 414 -12.88 14.96 -20.66
C THR A 414 -12.07 14.38 -21.81
N LYS A 415 -11.43 15.25 -22.60
CA LYS A 415 -10.41 14.83 -23.58
C LYS A 415 -9.15 15.68 -23.47
N GLY A 416 -7.98 15.08 -23.53
CA GLY A 416 -6.73 15.83 -23.49
C GLY A 416 -5.51 15.04 -23.09
N TRP A 417 -4.42 15.76 -22.87
CA TRP A 417 -3.11 15.22 -22.54
C TRP A 417 -2.73 15.53 -21.10
N ILE A 418 -2.07 14.56 -20.46
CA ILE A 418 -1.41 14.68 -19.17
C ILE A 418 0.03 14.22 -19.36
N VAL A 419 0.99 14.98 -18.88
CA VAL A 419 2.40 14.59 -18.83
C VAL A 419 2.84 14.75 -17.39
N GLY A 420 3.47 13.71 -16.84
CA GLY A 420 3.92 13.72 -15.46
C GLY A 420 5.32 13.18 -15.27
N PHE A 421 5.94 13.63 -14.19
CA PHE A 421 7.25 13.25 -13.73
C PHE A 421 7.14 12.80 -12.27
N LYS A 422 7.82 11.71 -11.94
CA LYS A 422 7.92 11.15 -10.59
C LYS A 422 9.37 10.98 -10.19
N TYR A 423 9.69 11.22 -8.92
CA TYR A 423 11.05 11.12 -8.39
C TYR A 423 11.04 10.71 -6.92
N VAL A 424 12.06 9.95 -6.49
CA VAL A 424 12.26 9.57 -5.08
C VAL A 424 13.44 10.36 -4.51
N PRO A 425 13.21 11.54 -3.91
CA PRO A 425 14.27 12.36 -3.32
C PRO A 425 14.86 11.76 -2.03
N TRP A 426 14.06 11.00 -1.27
CA TRP A 426 14.48 10.31 -0.05
C TRP A 426 13.76 8.97 0.05
N LYS A 427 14.30 8.07 0.87
CA LYS A 427 13.64 6.79 1.15
C LYS A 427 12.21 7.03 1.66
N ASN A 428 11.25 6.32 1.10
CA ASN A 428 9.82 6.42 1.39
C ASN A 428 9.18 7.77 1.05
N VAL A 429 9.84 8.63 0.28
CA VAL A 429 9.27 9.91 -0.17
C VAL A 429 9.19 9.92 -1.69
N GLU A 430 7.99 10.05 -2.26
CA GLU A 430 7.78 10.20 -3.70
C GLU A 430 7.28 11.62 -4.01
N TRP A 431 7.95 12.28 -4.95
CA TRP A 431 7.50 13.53 -5.55
C TRP A 431 6.88 13.24 -6.90
N GLU A 432 5.68 13.78 -7.15
CA GLU A 432 5.06 13.79 -8.46
C GLU A 432 4.72 15.22 -8.89
N THR A 433 5.00 15.56 -10.14
CA THR A 433 4.46 16.75 -10.80
C THR A 433 3.84 16.35 -12.12
N LEU A 434 2.61 16.78 -12.37
CA LEU A 434 1.92 16.58 -13.64
C LEU A 434 1.40 17.90 -14.19
N PHE A 435 1.46 18.00 -15.51
CA PHE A 435 0.83 19.06 -16.28
C PHE A 435 -0.20 18.46 -17.22
N SER A 436 -1.35 19.12 -17.31
CA SER A 436 -2.49 18.65 -18.07
C SER A 436 -3.14 19.77 -18.84
N ARG A 437 -3.46 19.49 -20.11
CA ARG A 437 -4.24 20.35 -21.00
C ARG A 437 -5.41 19.55 -21.53
N GLN A 438 -6.61 19.97 -21.14
CA GLN A 438 -7.83 19.22 -21.36
C GLN A 438 -8.95 20.13 -21.88
N LYS A 439 -9.88 19.50 -22.59
CA LYS A 439 -11.23 20.00 -22.80
C LYS A 439 -12.17 19.21 -21.90
N ARG A 440 -12.97 19.91 -21.11
CA ARG A 440 -14.01 19.36 -20.25
C ARG A 440 -15.35 19.46 -20.98
N ASP A 441 -16.31 18.63 -20.58
CA ASP A 441 -17.65 18.51 -21.17
C ASP A 441 -17.61 18.49 -22.71
N TYR A 442 -16.63 17.75 -23.26
CA TYR A 442 -16.28 17.88 -24.66
C TYR A 442 -17.44 17.50 -25.57
N GLY A 443 -17.59 18.19 -26.69
CA GLY A 443 -18.67 17.91 -27.64
C GLY A 443 -20.08 18.21 -27.10
N THR A 444 -20.20 18.98 -26.02
CA THR A 444 -21.46 19.56 -25.53
C THR A 444 -21.42 21.10 -25.65
N SER A 445 -22.54 21.78 -25.40
CA SER A 445 -22.59 23.24 -25.33
C SER A 445 -21.83 23.84 -24.15
N ALA A 446 -21.45 23.04 -23.16
CA ALA A 446 -20.68 23.44 -21.99
C ALA A 446 -19.17 23.17 -22.15
N GLU A 447 -18.67 22.85 -23.35
CA GLU A 447 -17.24 22.53 -23.55
C GLU A 447 -16.34 23.74 -23.20
N TYR A 448 -15.40 23.54 -22.27
CA TYR A 448 -14.40 24.55 -21.88
C TYR A 448 -12.98 23.97 -21.81
N ASN A 449 -11.98 24.84 -21.84
CA ASN A 449 -10.57 24.42 -21.71
C ASN A 449 -10.11 24.49 -20.25
N ARG A 450 -9.39 23.46 -19.82
CA ARG A 450 -8.77 23.35 -18.50
C ARG A 450 -7.27 23.17 -18.62
N SER A 451 -6.54 23.87 -17.76
CA SER A 451 -5.10 23.72 -17.57
C SER A 451 -4.81 23.42 -16.12
N LEU A 452 -4.27 22.24 -15.85
CA LEU A 452 -3.92 21.79 -14.51
C LEU A 452 -2.40 21.59 -14.44
N LEU A 453 -1.77 22.20 -13.45
CA LEU A 453 -0.45 21.82 -12.96
C LEU A 453 -0.62 21.38 -11.51
N ARG A 454 -0.28 20.12 -11.22
CA ARG A 454 -0.31 19.56 -9.86
C ARG A 454 1.08 19.12 -9.47
N THR A 455 1.50 19.47 -8.27
CA THR A 455 2.70 18.92 -7.64
C THR A 455 2.35 18.38 -6.26
N GLN A 456 2.87 17.21 -5.92
CA GLN A 456 2.56 16.53 -4.67
C GLN A 456 3.76 15.76 -4.12
N LEU A 457 3.85 15.68 -2.79
CA LEU A 457 4.82 14.86 -2.08
C LEU A 457 4.08 13.84 -1.23
N ASP A 458 4.43 12.57 -1.40
CA ASP A 458 3.90 11.44 -0.65
C ASP A 458 4.97 10.91 0.31
N TYR A 459 4.63 10.87 1.60
CA TYR A 459 5.47 10.38 2.69
C TYR A 459 4.91 9.03 3.14
N HIS A 460 5.53 7.95 2.69
CA HIS A 460 5.12 6.58 2.99
C HIS A 460 5.71 6.08 4.32
N PHE A 461 4.97 5.22 5.02
CA PHE A 461 5.41 4.60 6.27
C PHE A 461 4.99 3.13 6.40
#